data_AF-A0A672F1D5-F1
#
_entry.id   AF-A0A672F1D5-F1
#
_cell.length_a   1.000
_cell.length_b   1.000
_cell.length_c   1.000
_cell.angle_alpha   90.00
_cell.angle_beta   90.00
_cell.angle_gamma   90.00
#
_symmetry.space_group_name_H-M   'P 1'
#
loop_
_entity.id
_entity.type
_entity.pdbx_description
1 polymer ?
#
loop_
_entity_poly.entity_id
_entity_poly.type
_entity_poly.pdbx_seq_one_letter_code
_entity_poly.pdbx_strand_id
1 'polypeptide(L)'
;FSGSVQKAISAVEGQTVSLPCEAPNQENIRVVEWSRSDPGKNQYIFLYRDGHIDPDNHPSYKNRVNLKDRAMKDGDASLILRNVTAADGGIYQCFIVRSEEHENTESISSISLLVETVRPVSLLTLLMLLTLLTLWVLDCRRVVFFFSSPLSGHCTICTIVASSVCPTL
;
A
#
# COMPACT_ATOMS: atom_id res chain seq x y z
N PHE A 1 -4.67 -21.18 -23.96
CA PHE A 1 -5.11 -20.47 -22.73
C PHE A 1 -3.90 -20.29 -21.83
N SER A 2 -3.20 -19.16 -21.95
CA SER A 2 -2.11 -18.81 -21.04
C SER A 2 -2.74 -18.31 -19.74
N GLY A 3 -2.49 -18.99 -18.62
CA GLY A 3 -3.00 -18.59 -17.32
C GLY A 3 -2.36 -17.26 -16.91
N SER A 4 -3.16 -16.20 -16.87
CA SER A 4 -2.71 -14.89 -16.42
C SER A 4 -2.32 -14.96 -14.93
N VAL A 5 -1.02 -14.90 -14.66
CA VAL A 5 -0.50 -14.72 -13.29
C VAL A 5 -1.04 -13.41 -12.75
N GLN A 6 -1.83 -13.46 -11.67
CA GLN A 6 -2.31 -12.26 -10.99
C GLN A 6 -1.15 -11.67 -10.17
N LYS A 7 -0.67 -10.49 -10.56
CA LYS A 7 0.37 -9.77 -9.81
C LYS A 7 -0.29 -8.81 -8.82
N ALA A 8 0.05 -8.91 -7.53
CA ALA A 8 -0.44 -8.00 -6.51
C ALA A 8 0.54 -6.84 -6.29
N ILE A 9 0.01 -5.62 -6.16
CA ILE A 9 0.77 -4.39 -5.90
C ILE A 9 0.10 -3.65 -4.77
N SER A 10 0.89 -3.22 -3.79
CA SER A 10 0.43 -2.35 -2.71
C SER A 10 0.84 -0.91 -2.96
N ALA A 11 -0.05 0.03 -2.64
CA ALA A 11 0.21 1.46 -2.66
C ALA A 11 -0.42 2.12 -1.44
N VAL A 12 0.18 3.20 -0.97
CA VAL A 12 -0.44 4.07 0.04
C VAL A 12 -1.22 5.17 -0.68
N GLU A 13 -2.34 5.59 -0.11
CA GLU A 13 -3.12 6.72 -0.60
C GLU A 13 -2.25 7.98 -0.79
N GLY A 14 -2.45 8.68 -1.92
CA GLY A 14 -1.66 9.81 -2.39
C GLY A 14 -0.43 9.45 -3.22
N GLN A 15 0.02 8.19 -3.23
CA GLN A 15 1.22 7.79 -3.97
C GLN A 15 1.00 7.73 -5.49
N THR A 16 2.11 7.62 -6.22
CA THR A 16 2.13 7.24 -7.63
C THR A 16 2.60 5.79 -7.73
N VAL A 17 1.86 4.96 -8.45
CA VAL A 17 2.15 3.54 -8.62
C VAL A 17 2.33 3.18 -10.10
N SER A 18 3.16 2.19 -10.38
CA SER A 18 3.33 1.61 -11.72
C SER A 18 2.68 0.23 -11.76
N LEU A 19 1.67 0.06 -12.61
CA LEU A 19 1.04 -1.22 -12.90
C LEU A 19 1.78 -1.89 -14.07
N PRO A 20 2.47 -3.01 -13.85
CA PRO A 20 3.31 -3.64 -14.84
C PRO A 20 2.49 -4.38 -15.88
N CYS A 21 2.86 -4.21 -17.15
CA CYS A 21 2.34 -4.99 -18.25
C CYS A 21 3.43 -5.11 -19.31
N GLU A 22 3.81 -6.33 -19.65
CA GLU A 22 4.92 -6.60 -20.56
C GLU A 22 4.44 -7.47 -21.71
N ALA A 23 4.84 -7.11 -22.92
CA ALA A 23 4.65 -7.94 -24.10
C ALA A 23 5.76 -9.01 -24.17
N PRO A 24 5.43 -10.29 -24.41
CA PRO A 24 6.40 -11.39 -24.37
C PRO A 24 7.47 -11.34 -25.48
N ASN A 25 7.21 -10.61 -26.57
CA ASN A 25 8.16 -10.37 -27.66
C ASN A 25 8.13 -8.86 -27.94
N GLN A 26 9.30 -8.20 -28.02
CA GLN A 26 9.52 -6.76 -28.23
C GLN A 26 9.03 -6.22 -29.60
N GLU A 27 7.98 -6.82 -30.13
CA GLU A 27 7.34 -6.51 -31.41
C GLU A 27 6.56 -5.20 -31.35
N ASN A 28 6.08 -4.75 -32.51
CA ASN A 28 5.35 -3.52 -32.67
C ASN A 28 3.99 -3.56 -31.95
N ILE A 29 3.93 -2.98 -30.75
CA ILE A 29 2.70 -2.78 -29.99
C ILE A 29 1.86 -1.71 -30.69
N ARG A 30 0.71 -2.12 -31.23
CA ARG A 30 -0.25 -1.20 -31.85
C ARG A 30 -1.28 -0.69 -30.88
N VAL A 31 -1.75 -1.55 -29.99
CA VAL A 31 -2.80 -1.21 -29.02
C VAL A 31 -2.37 -1.62 -27.63
N VAL A 32 -2.56 -0.71 -26.67
CA VAL A 32 -2.55 -1.01 -25.24
C VAL A 32 -3.84 -0.48 -24.64
N GLU A 33 -4.65 -1.36 -24.11
CA GLU A 33 -5.84 -1.01 -23.35
C GLU A 33 -5.62 -1.40 -21.89
N TRP A 34 -5.88 -0.46 -21.00
CA TRP A 34 -6.07 -0.74 -19.59
C TRP A 34 -7.54 -0.56 -19.22
N SER A 35 -8.07 -1.55 -18.51
CA SER A 35 -9.43 -1.56 -18.02
C SER A 35 -9.50 -2.10 -16.60
N ARG A 36 -10.61 -1.77 -15.95
CA ARG A 36 -11.02 -2.30 -14.65
C ARG A 36 -11.81 -3.58 -14.90
N SER A 37 -11.51 -4.63 -14.13
CA SER A 37 -12.12 -5.96 -14.27
C SER A 37 -12.81 -6.41 -12.99
N ASP A 38 -12.93 -5.50 -12.02
CA ASP A 38 -13.70 -5.75 -10.83
C ASP A 38 -15.21 -5.81 -11.13
N PRO A 39 -15.93 -6.74 -10.49
CA PRO A 39 -17.37 -6.89 -10.70
C PRO A 39 -18.13 -5.56 -10.52
N GLY A 40 -18.87 -5.16 -11.55
CA GLY A 40 -19.67 -3.94 -11.53
C GLY A 40 -18.92 -2.65 -11.87
N LYS A 41 -17.61 -2.70 -12.14
CA LYS A 41 -16.82 -1.55 -12.62
C LYS A 41 -16.03 -1.87 -13.89
N ASN A 42 -16.58 -2.71 -14.78
CA ASN A 42 -15.99 -2.98 -16.09
C ASN A 42 -15.89 -1.69 -16.88
N GLN A 43 -14.73 -1.05 -16.76
CA GLN A 43 -14.55 0.33 -17.15
C GLN A 43 -13.19 0.49 -17.78
N TYR A 44 -13.24 1.04 -18.98
CA TYR A 44 -12.07 1.45 -19.72
C TYR A 44 -11.42 2.67 -19.05
N ILE A 45 -10.10 2.60 -18.79
CA ILE A 45 -9.36 3.66 -18.06
C ILE A 45 -8.26 4.32 -18.89
N PHE A 46 -7.71 3.65 -19.90
CA PHE A 46 -6.65 4.16 -20.76
C PHE A 46 -6.49 3.34 -22.04
N LEU A 47 -6.33 4.00 -23.19
CA LEU A 47 -6.07 3.41 -24.51
C LEU A 47 -4.92 4.18 -25.13
N TYR A 48 -3.99 3.41 -25.63
CA TYR A 48 -3.03 3.82 -26.61
C TYR A 48 -3.28 3.04 -27.89
N ARG A 49 -3.36 3.73 -29.03
CA ARG A 49 -3.52 3.13 -30.35
C ARG A 49 -2.67 3.88 -31.37
N ASP A 50 -1.80 3.16 -32.07
CA ASP A 50 -1.05 3.64 -33.23
C ASP A 50 -0.39 5.03 -33.00
N GLY A 51 0.32 5.20 -31.87
CA GLY A 51 1.01 6.46 -31.55
C GLY A 51 0.20 7.46 -30.73
N HIS A 52 -1.09 7.22 -30.55
CA HIS A 52 -2.02 8.19 -29.97
C HIS A 52 -2.63 7.68 -28.67
N ILE A 53 -2.76 8.56 -27.68
CA ILE A 53 -3.50 8.29 -26.46
C ILE A 53 -4.91 8.81 -26.65
N ASP A 54 -5.90 7.97 -26.34
CA ASP A 54 -7.30 8.36 -26.38
C ASP A 54 -7.58 9.42 -25.30
N PRO A 55 -8.14 10.59 -25.67
CA PRO A 55 -8.48 11.64 -24.71
C PRO A 55 -9.71 11.29 -23.83
N ASP A 56 -10.58 10.39 -24.28
CA ASP A 56 -11.87 10.06 -23.66
C ASP A 56 -11.75 8.93 -22.63
N ASN A 57 -10.79 9.10 -21.72
CA ASN A 57 -10.65 8.22 -20.56
C ASN A 57 -11.69 8.55 -19.49
N HIS A 58 -12.03 7.55 -18.66
CA HIS A 58 -12.99 7.76 -17.59
C HIS A 58 -12.60 8.95 -16.68
N PRO A 59 -13.55 9.84 -16.30
CA PRO A 59 -13.23 11.08 -15.59
C PRO A 59 -12.38 10.91 -14.32
N SER A 60 -12.58 9.82 -13.56
CA SER A 60 -11.80 9.54 -12.34
C SER A 60 -10.30 9.31 -12.60
N TYR A 61 -9.92 8.94 -13.82
CA TYR A 61 -8.54 8.66 -14.23
C TYR A 61 -7.93 9.80 -15.07
N LYS A 62 -8.73 10.79 -15.46
CA LYS A 62 -8.28 11.92 -16.26
C LYS A 62 -7.10 12.64 -15.59
N ASN A 63 -6.05 12.90 -16.37
CA ASN A 63 -4.78 13.51 -15.92
C ASN A 63 -4.01 12.74 -14.83
N ARG A 64 -4.45 11.53 -14.48
CA ARG A 64 -3.81 10.69 -13.45
C ARG A 64 -3.11 9.47 -14.04
N VAL A 65 -3.47 9.06 -15.26
CA VAL A 65 -2.91 7.89 -15.94
C VAL A 65 -2.06 8.26 -17.14
N ASN A 66 -0.97 7.51 -17.37
CA ASN A 66 -0.15 7.58 -18.58
C ASN A 66 0.71 6.31 -18.70
N LEU A 67 1.25 6.01 -19.88
CA LEU A 67 2.28 4.99 -20.02
C LEU A 67 3.57 5.40 -19.29
N LYS A 68 4.27 4.42 -18.72
CA LYS A 68 5.59 4.60 -18.09
C LYS A 68 6.63 5.07 -19.12
N ASP A 69 6.63 4.43 -20.29
CA ASP A 69 7.35 4.89 -21.48
C ASP A 69 6.41 4.84 -22.69
N ARG A 70 6.25 5.96 -23.38
CA ARG A 70 5.43 6.02 -24.60
C ARG A 70 6.04 5.24 -25.75
N ALA A 71 7.36 5.08 -25.77
CA ALA A 71 8.03 4.24 -26.75
C ALA A 71 7.84 2.74 -26.44
N MET A 72 7.37 2.39 -25.25
CA MET A 72 7.18 1.01 -24.77
C MET A 72 8.39 0.13 -25.08
N LYS A 73 9.58 0.68 -24.80
CA LYS A 73 10.85 -0.04 -25.01
C LYS A 73 10.80 -1.37 -24.29
N ASP A 74 11.38 -2.38 -24.92
CA ASP A 74 11.42 -3.74 -24.40
C ASP A 74 10.04 -4.38 -24.17
N GLY A 75 8.98 -3.83 -24.79
CA GLY A 75 7.62 -4.30 -24.61
C GLY A 75 6.97 -3.84 -23.30
N ASP A 76 7.55 -2.87 -22.59
CA ASP A 76 7.01 -2.33 -21.33
C ASP A 76 5.82 -1.39 -21.59
N ALA A 77 4.62 -1.92 -21.43
CA ALA A 77 3.34 -1.21 -21.53
C ALA A 77 2.79 -0.84 -20.14
N SER A 78 3.65 -0.70 -19.12
CA SER A 78 3.24 -0.38 -17.76
C SER A 78 2.49 0.96 -17.68
N LEU A 79 1.43 0.99 -16.86
CA LEU A 79 0.64 2.19 -16.60
C LEU A 79 1.11 2.87 -15.32
N ILE A 80 1.35 4.18 -15.37
CA ILE A 80 1.56 5.02 -14.20
C ILE A 80 0.21 5.59 -13.76
N LEU A 81 -0.20 5.30 -12.51
CA LEU A 81 -1.36 5.88 -11.86
C LEU A 81 -0.92 6.81 -10.74
N ARG A 82 -1.25 8.10 -10.85
CA ARG A 82 -0.86 9.16 -9.91
C ARG A 82 -1.97 9.46 -8.90
N ASN A 83 -1.54 9.91 -7.71
CA ASN A 83 -2.41 10.32 -6.62
C ASN A 83 -3.45 9.24 -6.29
N VAL A 84 -3.00 8.02 -6.02
CA VAL A 84 -3.84 6.85 -5.75
C VAL A 84 -4.79 7.14 -4.59
N THR A 85 -6.05 6.71 -4.72
CA THR A 85 -7.10 6.84 -3.70
C THR A 85 -7.60 5.46 -3.30
N ALA A 86 -8.28 5.35 -2.16
CA ALA A 86 -8.91 4.09 -1.75
C ALA A 86 -9.85 3.50 -2.82
N ALA A 87 -10.50 4.35 -3.63
CA ALA A 87 -11.41 3.94 -4.70
C ALA A 87 -10.69 3.29 -5.89
N ASP A 88 -9.39 3.54 -6.06
CA ASP A 88 -8.58 2.95 -7.11
C ASP A 88 -8.16 1.51 -6.79
N GLY A 89 -8.38 1.01 -5.57
CA GLY A 89 -8.17 -0.40 -5.24
C GLY A 89 -9.04 -1.32 -6.11
N GLY A 90 -8.51 -2.48 -6.50
CA GLY A 90 -9.24 -3.46 -7.30
C GLY A 90 -8.38 -4.18 -8.34
N ILE A 91 -9.05 -4.81 -9.31
CA ILE A 91 -8.42 -5.62 -10.35
C ILE A 91 -8.38 -4.81 -11.65
N TYR A 92 -7.19 -4.74 -12.23
CA TYR A 92 -6.90 -4.11 -13.50
C TYR A 92 -6.51 -5.17 -14.52
N GLN A 93 -6.92 -4.98 -15.76
CA GLN A 93 -6.47 -5.77 -16.90
C GLN A 93 -5.73 -4.87 -17.88
N CYS A 94 -4.65 -5.41 -18.42
CA CYS A 94 -3.94 -4.85 -19.54
C CYS A 94 -4.11 -5.80 -20.73
N PHE A 95 -4.57 -5.24 -21.84
CA PHE A 95 -4.74 -5.92 -23.12
C PHE A 95 -3.80 -5.29 -24.13
N ILE A 96 -2.91 -6.08 -24.70
CA ILE A 96 -1.95 -5.65 -25.71
C ILE A 96 -2.29 -6.32 -27.03
N VAL A 97 -2.40 -5.54 -28.11
CA VAL A 97 -2.41 -6.05 -29.48
C VAL A 97 -1.09 -5.68 -30.15
N ARG A 98 -0.39 -6.71 -30.61
CA ARG A 98 0.80 -6.59 -31.45
C ARG A 98 0.46 -6.95 -32.88
N SER A 99 1.14 -6.32 -33.82
CA SER A 99 1.09 -6.73 -35.21
C SER A 99 2.38 -7.43 -35.58
N GLU A 100 2.24 -8.69 -35.99
CA GLU A 100 3.26 -9.43 -36.70
C GLU A 100 3.00 -9.28 -38.22
N GLU A 101 3.97 -9.66 -39.06
CA GLU A 101 3.88 -9.53 -40.53
C GLU A 101 2.66 -10.25 -41.14
N HIS A 102 2.06 -11.20 -40.42
CA HIS A 102 0.98 -12.04 -40.91
C HIS A 102 -0.20 -12.26 -39.95
N GLU A 103 -0.11 -11.87 -38.67
CA GLU A 103 -1.18 -12.07 -37.69
C GLU A 103 -1.12 -11.05 -36.55
N ASN A 104 -2.25 -10.77 -35.91
CA ASN A 104 -2.29 -9.96 -34.69
C ASN A 104 -2.25 -10.90 -33.48
N THR A 105 -1.32 -10.65 -32.55
CA THR A 105 -1.21 -11.43 -31.32
C THR A 105 -1.70 -10.62 -30.13
N GLU A 106 -2.58 -11.22 -29.35
CA GLU A 106 -3.18 -10.63 -28.15
C GLU A 106 -2.50 -11.16 -26.87
N SER A 107 -2.25 -10.26 -25.91
CA SER A 107 -1.76 -10.62 -24.58
C SER A 107 -2.61 -9.96 -23.51
N ILE A 108 -2.97 -10.71 -22.48
CA ILE A 108 -3.76 -10.24 -21.34
C ILE A 108 -2.99 -10.50 -20.05
N SER A 109 -2.82 -9.45 -19.24
CA SER A 109 -2.32 -9.57 -17.86
C SER A 109 -3.32 -8.99 -16.87
N SER A 110 -3.34 -9.53 -15.65
CA SER A 110 -4.24 -9.10 -14.57
C SER A 110 -3.43 -8.68 -13.35
N ILE A 111 -3.73 -7.49 -12.82
CA ILE A 111 -3.01 -6.86 -11.72
C ILE A 111 -4.00 -6.50 -10.61
N SER A 112 -3.70 -6.86 -9.38
CA SER A 112 -4.48 -6.49 -8.19
C SER A 112 -3.81 -5.34 -7.46
N LEU A 113 -4.45 -4.18 -7.39
CA LEU A 113 -3.98 -3.01 -6.64
C LEU A 113 -4.64 -2.97 -5.25
N LEU A 114 -3.82 -3.07 -4.21
CA LEU A 114 -4.19 -2.94 -2.81
C LEU A 114 -3.82 -1.52 -2.34
N VAL A 115 -4.79 -0.77 -1.80
CA VAL A 115 -4.56 0.60 -1.34
C VAL A 115 -4.67 0.68 0.17
N GLU A 116 -3.58 1.07 0.82
CA GLU A 116 -3.53 1.36 2.24
C GLU A 116 -3.93 2.82 2.49
N THR A 117 -4.94 3.01 3.35
CA THR A 117 -5.42 4.35 3.71
C THR A 117 -4.59 4.90 4.87
N VAL A 118 -4.08 6.12 4.73
CA VAL A 118 -3.40 6.81 5.83
C VAL A 118 -4.49 7.30 6.78
N ARG A 119 -4.83 6.50 7.78
CA ARG A 119 -5.81 6.93 8.78
C ARG A 119 -5.18 8.09 9.56
N PRO A 120 -5.79 9.29 9.55
CA PRO A 120 -5.33 10.34 10.45
C PRO A 120 -5.49 9.82 11.88
N VAL A 121 -4.37 9.72 12.60
CA VAL A 121 -4.39 9.35 14.02
C VAL A 121 -5.14 10.47 14.74
N SER A 122 -6.36 10.18 15.18
CA SER A 122 -7.17 11.17 15.90
C SER A 122 -6.41 11.71 17.12
N LEU A 123 -6.66 12.97 17.48
CA LEU A 123 -6.09 13.55 18.69
C LEU A 123 -6.41 12.68 19.92
N LEU A 124 -7.61 12.09 19.96
CA LEU A 124 -8.04 11.15 21.00
C LEU A 124 -7.14 9.92 21.05
N THR A 125 -6.80 9.31 19.91
CA THR A 125 -5.89 8.16 19.87
C THR A 125 -4.47 8.52 20.30
N LEU A 126 -3.99 9.71 19.96
CA LEU A 126 -2.68 10.21 20.42
C LEU A 126 -2.70 10.46 21.94
N LEU A 127 -3.75 11.10 22.45
CA LEU A 127 -3.95 11.34 23.88
C LEU A 127 -4.06 10.03 24.66
N MET A 128 -4.77 9.02 24.14
CA MET A 128 -4.86 7.68 24.72
C MET A 128 -3.50 6.97 24.76
N LEU A 129 -2.69 7.08 23.71
CA LEU A 129 -1.33 6.52 23.70
C LEU A 129 -0.42 7.24 24.70
N LEU A 130 -0.50 8.56 24.78
CA LEU A 130 0.24 9.35 25.76
C LEU A 130 -0.19 9.02 27.18
N THR A 131 -1.49 8.88 27.45
CA THR A 131 -1.99 8.53 28.79
C THR A 131 -1.53 7.13 29.17
N LEU A 132 -1.63 6.14 28.28
CA LEU A 132 -1.12 4.79 28.52
C LEU A 132 0.40 4.76 28.73
N LEU A 133 1.17 5.54 27.97
CA LEU A 133 2.62 5.68 28.17
C LEU A 133 2.93 6.30 29.54
N THR A 134 2.21 7.35 29.92
CA THR A 134 2.38 7.96 31.25
C THR A 134 1.99 7.00 32.36
N LEU A 135 0.89 6.24 32.24
CA LEU A 135 0.49 5.24 33.21
C LEU A 135 1.51 4.10 33.29
N TRP A 136 2.05 3.63 32.17
CA TRP A 136 3.12 2.62 32.15
C TRP A 136 4.41 3.11 32.83
N VAL A 137 4.80 4.37 32.59
CA VAL A 137 5.92 5.03 33.28
C VAL A 137 5.65 5.22 34.77
N LEU A 138 4.40 5.52 35.16
CA LEU A 138 3.98 5.64 36.55
C LEU A 138 3.84 4.27 37.25
N ASP A 139 3.50 3.21 36.53
CA ASP A 139 3.30 1.83 37.01
C ASP A 139 4.60 0.98 36.94
N CYS A 140 5.64 1.46 36.24
CA CYS A 140 7.04 1.06 36.49
C CYS A 140 7.46 1.30 37.95
N ARG A 141 6.64 1.99 38.74
CA ARG A 141 6.80 2.22 40.18
C ARG A 141 5.97 1.24 41.01
N ARG A 142 6.03 -0.07 40.71
CA ARG A 142 5.68 -1.09 41.71
C ARG A 142 6.75 -1.10 42.80
N VAL A 143 6.57 -0.24 43.80
CA VAL A 143 7.32 -0.27 45.06
C VAL A 143 7.05 -1.61 45.73
N VAL A 144 8.05 -2.48 45.79
CA VAL A 144 7.99 -3.72 46.58
C VAL A 144 8.32 -3.35 48.02
N PHE A 145 7.34 -3.46 48.92
CA PHE A 145 7.56 -3.30 50.34
C PHE A 145 8.15 -4.59 50.91
N PHE A 146 9.40 -4.56 51.39
CA PHE A 146 9.95 -5.64 52.22
C PHE A 146 9.64 -5.35 53.69
N PHE A 147 8.89 -6.24 54.34
CA PHE A 147 8.72 -6.22 55.79
C PHE A 147 9.83 -7.06 56.43
N SER A 148 10.79 -6.42 57.08
CA SER A 148 11.71 -7.11 57.99
C SER A 148 11.06 -7.19 59.39
N SER A 149 10.69 -8.40 59.80
CA SER A 149 10.20 -8.67 61.16
C SER A 149 11.36 -8.60 62.15
N PRO A 150 11.29 -7.85 63.26
CA PRO A 150 12.32 -7.91 64.30
C PRO A 150 11.99 -9.04 65.28
N LEU A 151 12.93 -9.95 65.50
CA LEU A 151 12.92 -10.73 66.75
C LEU A 151 13.31 -9.79 67.90
N SER A 152 12.51 -9.85 68.97
CA SER A 152 12.74 -9.31 70.32
C SER A 152 12.73 -7.78 70.53
N GLY A 153 11.63 -7.30 71.11
CA GLY A 153 11.67 -6.75 72.47
C GLY A 153 11.78 -5.24 72.71
N HIS A 154 12.04 -4.39 71.70
CA HIS A 154 12.07 -2.93 71.92
C HIS A 154 11.27 -2.16 70.87
N CYS A 155 10.54 -1.13 71.33
CA CYS A 155 9.74 -0.24 70.50
C CYS A 155 10.67 0.72 69.73
N THR A 156 10.88 0.44 68.45
CA THR A 156 11.56 1.35 67.53
C THR A 156 10.71 1.52 66.28
N ILE A 157 10.57 2.76 65.82
CA ILE A 157 9.83 3.18 64.61
C ILE A 157 10.32 2.35 63.41
N CYS A 158 9.41 1.68 62.69
CA CYS A 158 9.71 1.08 61.39
C CYS A 158 10.04 2.20 60.38
N THR A 159 11.30 2.34 59.99
CA THR A 159 11.68 3.18 58.84
C THR A 159 11.36 2.45 57.53
N ILE A 160 10.45 3.01 56.73
CA ILE A 160 10.19 2.56 55.36
C ILE A 160 11.38 2.99 54.50
N VAL A 161 12.18 2.04 54.01
CA VAL A 161 13.20 2.33 53.00
C VAL A 161 12.57 2.15 51.62
N ALA A 162 12.26 3.27 50.95
CA ALA A 162 11.82 3.25 49.56
C ALA A 162 13.05 3.23 48.64
N SER A 163 13.35 2.09 48.02
CA SER A 163 14.33 2.03 46.94
C SER A 163 13.63 2.00 45.58
N SER A 164 13.91 3.00 44.75
CA SER A 164 13.57 2.97 43.33
C SER A 164 14.63 2.13 42.61
N VAL A 165 14.25 0.96 42.08
CA VAL A 165 15.11 0.23 41.16
C VAL A 165 14.76 0.68 39.74
N CYS A 166 15.66 1.43 39.11
CA CYS A 166 15.60 1.71 37.68
C CYS A 166 16.39 0.61 36.96
N PRO A 167 15.87 -0.06 35.92
CA PRO A 167 16.70 -0.95 35.12
C PRO A 167 17.73 -0.10 34.37
N THR A 168 19.00 -0.33 34.65
CA THR A 168 20.11 0.17 33.82
C THR A 168 20.07 -0.51 32.45
N LEU A 169 20.52 0.23 31.42
CA LEU A 169 20.71 -0.22 30.02
C LEU A 169 21.19 -1.67 29.88
#